data_AF-A0A8S2Y747-F1
#
_entry.id   AF-A0A8S2Y747-F1
#
_cell.length_a   1.000
_cell.length_b   1.000
_cell.length_c   1.000
_cell.angle_alpha   90.00
_cell.angle_beta   90.00
_cell.angle_gamma   90.00
#
_symmetry.space_group_name_H-M   'P 1'
#
loop_
_entity.id
_entity.type
_entity.pdbx_description
1 polymer ?
#
loop_
_entity_poly.entity_id
_entity_poly.type
_entity_poly.pdbx_seq_one_letter_code
_entity_poly.pdbx_strand_id
1 'polypeptide(L)' 'NDLKEALFKRFESTDSLSKIFEQLKERKQQSDETITSYYDAIIKLCREYDRSMSHE' A
#
# COMPACT_ATOMS: atom_id res chain seq x y z
N ASN A 1 11.80 27.18 -1.30
CA ASN A 1 11.06 26.39 -0.30
C ASN A 1 10.61 25.05 -0.86
N ASP A 2 10.38 24.91 -2.17
CA ASP A 2 9.96 23.67 -2.85
C ASP A 2 10.83 22.44 -2.63
N LEU A 3 12.16 22.57 -2.56
CA LEU A 3 13.05 21.42 -2.38
C LEU A 3 12.83 20.73 -1.02
N LYS A 4 12.58 21.52 0.04
CA LYS A 4 12.29 20.97 1.38
C LYS A 4 10.95 20.25 1.40
N GLU A 5 9.92 20.80 0.75
CA GLU A 5 8.61 20.15 0.65
C GLU A 5 8.66 18.87 -0.19
N ALA A 6 9.43 18.85 -1.29
CA ALA A 6 9.61 17.66 -2.10
C ALA A 6 10.37 16.54 -1.36
N LEU A 7 11.41 16.89 -0.61
CA LEU A 7 12.16 15.94 0.23
C LEU A 7 11.31 15.40 1.38
N PHE A 8 10.52 16.26 2.04
CA PHE A 8 9.62 15.85 3.11
C PHE A 8 8.54 14.89 2.60
N LYS A 9 7.89 15.22 1.46
CA LYS A 9 6.93 14.31 0.79
C LYS A 9 7.57 12.98 0.40
N ARG A 10 8.82 12.99 -0.07
CA ARG A 10 9.54 11.76 -0.44
C ARG A 10 9.87 10.91 0.78
N PHE A 11 10.26 11.53 1.90
CA PHE A 11 10.56 10.83 3.14
C PHE A 11 9.29 10.24 3.78
N GLU A 12 8.23 11.03 3.92
CA GLU A 12 6.92 10.55 4.40
C GLU A 12 6.35 9.43 3.50
N SER A 13 6.51 9.56 2.19
CA SER A 13 6.10 8.52 1.25
C SER A 13 6.92 7.24 1.41
N THR A 14 8.21 7.33 1.73
CA THR A 14 9.07 6.15 1.91
C THR A 14 8.68 5.35 3.16
N ASP A 15 8.38 6.05 4.25
CA ASP A 15 7.87 5.42 5.48
C ASP A 15 6.48 4.81 5.28
N SER A 16 5.62 5.47 4.49
CA SER A 16 4.30 4.96 4.14
C SER A 16 4.38 3.70 3.27
N LEU A 17 5.24 3.71 2.24
CA LEU A 17 5.43 2.56 1.35
C LEU A 17 6.01 1.35 2.07
N SER A 18 6.98 1.57 2.98
CA SER A 18 7.55 0.50 3.80
C SER A 18 6.50 -0.16 4.69
N LYS A 19 5.59 0.63 5.29
CA LYS A 19 4.47 0.10 6.09
C LYS A 19 3.47 -0.70 5.26
N ILE A 20 3.16 -0.25 4.05
CA ILE A 20 2.25 -0.98 3.16
C ILE A 20 2.87 -2.31 2.72
N PHE A 21 4.18 -2.32 2.43
CA PHE A 21 4.91 -3.54 2.09
C PHE A 21 4.92 -4.56 3.23
N GLU A 22 5.15 -4.13 4.47
CA GLU A 22 5.07 -5.03 5.62
C GLU A 22 3.63 -5.55 5.84
N GLN A 23 2.61 -4.70 5.69
CA GLN A 23 1.21 -5.15 5.73
C GLN A 23 0.92 -6.22 4.68
N LEU A 24 1.41 -6.07 3.44
CA LEU A 24 1.25 -7.08 2.39
C LEU A 24 1.93 -8.41 2.73
N LYS A 25 3.12 -8.38 3.35
CA LYS A 25 3.84 -9.59 3.79
C LYS A 25 3.14 -10.31 4.93
N GLU A 26 2.55 -9.57 5.86
CA GLU A 26 1.92 -10.12 7.06
C GLU A 26 0.46 -10.53 6.83
N ARG A 27 -0.21 -9.95 5.81
CA ARG A 27 -1.62 -10.21 5.53
C ARG A 27 -1.84 -11.68 5.17
N LYS A 28 -2.72 -12.31 5.92
CA LYS A 28 -3.30 -13.63 5.63
C LYS A 28 -4.82 -13.50 5.65
N GLN A 29 -5.50 -14.35 4.89
CA GLN A 29 -6.96 -14.41 4.92
C GLN A 29 -7.41 -14.78 6.34
N GLN A 30 -8.33 -14.00 6.90
CA GLN A 30 -8.92 -14.34 8.21
C GLN A 30 -9.94 -15.46 8.06
N SER A 31 -10.17 -16.22 9.13
CA SER A 31 -11.08 -17.39 9.11
C SER A 31 -12.54 -17.04 8.80
N ASP A 32 -12.94 -15.80 9.08
CA ASP A 32 -14.26 -15.23 8.85
C ASP A 32 -14.33 -14.33 7.59
N GLU A 33 -13.21 -14.15 6.89
CA GLU A 33 -13.11 -13.29 5.72
C GLU A 33 -13.41 -14.08 4.43
N THR A 34 -14.27 -13.54 3.58
CA THR A 34 -14.51 -14.13 2.25
C THR A 34 -13.28 -13.97 1.36
N ILE A 35 -13.06 -14.92 0.46
CA ILE A 35 -11.92 -14.88 -0.46
C ILE A 35 -11.93 -13.59 -1.31
N THR A 36 -13.10 -13.12 -1.74
CA THR A 36 -13.26 -11.88 -2.49
C THR A 36 -12.82 -10.66 -1.67
N SER A 37 -13.29 -10.55 -0.43
CA SER A 37 -12.90 -9.44 0.47
C SER A 37 -11.39 -9.42 0.75
N TYR A 38 -10.78 -10.59 0.90
CA TYR A 38 -9.34 -10.72 1.09
C TYR A 38 -8.56 -10.22 -0.14
N TYR A 39 -8.95 -10.64 -1.34
CA TYR A 39 -8.33 -10.18 -2.58
C TYR A 39 -8.54 -8.68 -2.81
N ASP A 40 -9.73 -8.15 -2.56
CA ASP A 40 -10.01 -6.71 -2.67
C ASP A 40 -9.10 -5.89 -1.74
N ALA A 41 -8.88 -6.37 -0.51
CA ALA A 41 -7.97 -5.74 0.44
C ALA A 41 -6.51 -5.76 -0.05
N ILE A 42 -6.05 -6.87 -0.64
CA ILE A 42 -4.71 -6.96 -1.24
C ILE A 42 -4.57 -6.01 -2.42
N ILE A 43 -5.54 -6.01 -3.35
CA ILE A 43 -5.52 -5.13 -4.53
C ILE A 43 -5.44 -3.67 -4.09
N LYS A 44 -6.19 -3.29 -3.05
CA LYS A 44 -6.14 -1.95 -2.49
C LYS A 44 -4.76 -1.60 -1.95
N LEU A 45 -4.15 -2.48 -1.14
CA LEU A 45 -2.80 -2.28 -0.61
C LEU A 45 -1.75 -2.18 -1.73
N CYS A 46 -1.85 -3.02 -2.77
CA CYS A 46 -0.95 -2.96 -3.93
C CYS A 46 -1.08 -1.64 -4.69
N ARG A 47 -2.29 -1.09 -4.85
CA ARG A 47 -2.49 0.24 -5.48
C ARG A 47 -1.98 1.39 -4.62
N GLU A 48 -2.07 1.26 -3.31
CA GLU A 48 -1.52 2.24 -2.38
C GLU A 48 0.01 2.21 -2.39
N TYR A 49 0.61 1.03 -2.56
CA TYR A 49 2.05 0.85 -2.73
C TYR A 49 2.54 1.38 -4.09
N ASP A 50 1.84 1.02 -5.16
CA ASP A 50 2.16 1.45 -6.51
C ASP A 50 0.89 1.90 -7.23
N ARG A 51 0.73 3.22 -7.35
CA ARG A 51 -0.42 3.81 -8.06
C ARG A 51 -0.40 3.52 -9.56
N SER A 52 0.73 3.05 -10.12
CA SER A 52 0.82 2.64 -11.52
C SER A 52 0.26 1.24 -11.77
N MET A 53 -0.10 0.50 -10.70
CA MET A 53 -0.86 -0.74 -10.80
C MET A 53 -2.31 -0.43 -11.22
N SER A 54 -2.49 -0.18 -12.51
CA SER A 54 -3.74 0.15 -13.17
C SER A 54 -4.72 -1.03 -13.14
N HIS A 55 -6.02 -0.73 -13.05
CA HIS A 55 -7.08 -1.67 -13.45
C HIS A 55 -6.90 -1.95 -14.95
N GLU A 56 -6.48 -3.15 -15.30
CA GLU A 56 -6.85 -3.74 -16.60
C GLU A 56 -8.22 -4.41 -16.48
#